data_AF-A0A3D2JWK6-F1
#
_entry.id   AF-A0A3D2JWK6-F1
#
_cell.length_a   1.000
_cell.length_b   1.000
_cell.length_c   1.000
_cell.angle_alpha   90.00
_cell.angle_beta   90.00
_cell.angle_gamma   90.00
#
_symmetry.space_group_name_H-M   'P 1'
#
loop_
_entity.id
_entity.type
_entity.pdbx_description
1 polymer ?
#
loop_
_entity_poly.entity_id
_entity_poly.type
_entity_poly.pdbx_seq_one_letter_code
_entity_poly.pdbx_strand_id
1 'polypeptide(L)' 'MDLRYDIVVIGAGIAGASIAAELAPSARVLLLEM' A
#
# COMPACT_ATOMS: atom_id res chain seq x y z
N MET A 1 8.89 15.84 7.97
CA MET A 1 9.29 14.55 7.37
C MET A 1 8.47 14.38 6.11
N ASP A 2 9.11 14.29 4.94
CA ASP A 2 8.42 14.12 3.66
C ASP A 2 8.21 12.62 3.39
N LEU A 3 7.01 12.11 3.70
CA LEU A 3 6.60 10.76 3.32
C LEU A 3 6.03 10.78 1.91
N ARG A 4 6.84 10.37 0.93
CA ARG A 4 6.40 10.20 -0.47
C ARG A 4 6.18 8.72 -0.75
N TYR A 5 4.99 8.41 -1.26
CA TYR A 5 4.61 7.10 -1.74
C TYR A 5 4.17 7.22 -3.20
N ASP A 6 4.35 6.15 -3.95
CA ASP A 6 3.97 6.11 -5.35
C ASP A 6 2.52 5.64 -5.49
N ILE A 7 2.05 4.81 -4.54
CA ILE A 7 0.70 4.24 -4.51
C ILE A 7 0.18 4.23 -3.06
N VAL A 8 -1.10 4.54 -2.88
CA VAL A 8 -1.81 4.40 -1.59
C VAL A 8 -2.95 3.40 -1.75
N VAL A 9 -2.99 2.38 -0.89
CA VAL A 9 -4.07 1.40 -0.78
C VAL A 9 -4.81 1.65 0.54
N ILE A 10 -6.13 1.84 0.47
CA ILE A 10 -6.98 2.07 1.64
C ILE A 10 -7.83 0.81 1.86
N GLY A 11 -7.72 0.24 3.06
CA GLY A 11 -8.26 -1.05 3.46
C GLY A 11 -7.18 -2.13 3.40
N ALA A 12 -6.84 -2.73 4.54
CA ALA A 12 -5.89 -3.83 4.71
C ALA A 12 -6.57 -5.19 4.95
N GLY A 13 -7.84 -5.33 4.54
CA GLY A 13 -8.48 -6.65 4.37
C GLY A 13 -7.79 -7.49 3.27
N ILE A 14 -8.31 -8.70 3.01
CA ILE A 14 -7.68 -9.68 2.11
C ILE A 14 -7.25 -9.06 0.77
N ALA A 15 -8.16 -8.39 0.06
CA ALA A 15 -7.86 -7.81 -1.24
C ALA A 15 -6.80 -6.69 -1.15
N GLY A 16 -6.90 -5.82 -0.16
CA GLY A 16 -6.03 -4.66 -0.01
C GLY A 16 -4.62 -5.02 0.44
N ALA A 17 -4.49 -5.96 1.37
CA ALA A 17 -3.19 -6.51 1.76
C ALA A 17 -2.53 -7.28 0.60
N SER A 18 -3.29 -8.09 -0.14
CA SER A 18 -2.79 -8.81 -1.31
C SER A 18 -2.26 -7.87 -2.39
N ILE A 19 -3.04 -6.86 -2.79
CA ILE A 19 -2.59 -5.95 -3.85
C ILE A 19 -1.42 -5.07 -3.40
N ALA A 20 -1.38 -4.64 -2.13
CA ALA A 20 -0.23 -3.90 -1.60
C ALA A 20 1.04 -4.75 -1.61
N ALA A 21 0.94 -6.04 -1.26
CA ALA A 21 2.05 -6.98 -1.30
C ALA A 21 2.57 -7.24 -2.72
N GLU A 22 1.66 -7.40 -3.70
CA GLU A 22 2.03 -7.58 -5.11
C GLU A 22 2.68 -6.33 -5.73
N LEU A 23 2.29 -5.13 -5.29
CA LEU A 23 2.84 -3.86 -5.80
C LEU A 23 4.15 -3.45 -5.13
N ALA A 24 4.41 -3.90 -3.89
CA ALA A 24 5.59 -3.52 -3.10
C ALA A 24 6.96 -3.78 -3.77
N PRO A 25 7.17 -4.85 -4.58
CA PRO A 25 8.44 -5.06 -5.29
C PRO A 25 8.75 -3.99 -6.34
N SER A 26 7.72 -3.27 -6.82
CA SER A 26 7.85 -2.32 -7.93
C SER A 26 7.62 -0.86 -7.53
N ALA A 27 7.08 -0.59 -6.34
CA ALA A 27 6.68 0.76 -5.92
C ALA A 27 6.68 0.92 -4.39
N ARG A 28 6.80 2.16 -3.91
CA ARG A 28 6.59 2.47 -2.49
C ARG A 28 5.10 2.58 -2.23
N VAL A 29 4.55 1.56 -1.58
CA VAL A 29 3.12 1.47 -1.28
C VAL A 29 2.86 1.89 0.16
N LEU A 30 1.93 2.81 0.36
CA LEU A 30 1.32 3.08 1.66
C LEU A 30 0.03 2.28 1.78
N LEU A 31 -0.05 1.37 2.74
CA LEU A 31 -1.27 0.65 3.11
C LEU A 31 -1.85 1.26 4.38
N LEU A 32 -3.11 1.69 4.34
CA LEU A 32 -3.83 2.28 5.48
C LEU A 32 -5.06 1.43 5.82
N GLU A 33 -5.35 1.28 7.11
CA GLU A 33 -6.55 0.64 7.65
C GLU A 33 -7.01 1.41 8.90
N MET A 34 -8.31 1.29 9.23
CA MET A 34 -8.98 1.90 10.38
C MET A 34 -8.64 1.20 11.70
#